data_AF-A0A3B9Y244-F1
#
_entry.id   AF-A0A3B9Y244-F1
#
_cell.length_a   1.000
_cell.length_b   1.000
_cell.length_c   1.000
_cell.angle_alpha   90.00
_cell.angle_beta   90.00
_cell.angle_gamma   90.00
#
_symmetry.space_group_name_H-M   'P 1'
#
loop_
_entity.id
_entity.type
_entity.pdbx_description
1 polymer ?
#
loop_
_entity_poly.entity_id
_entity_poly.type
_entity_poly.pdbx_seq_one_letter_code
_entity_poly.pdbx_strand_id
1 'polypeptide(L)'
;LGRTGSGKSTIINLIPRFYDVTSGSISIDGFDVRDVRLESLRSQIGIVLQESTLFSGTIRENIAYGRSNASEEEVEEAAKAAQAHDFIIGFP
;
A
#
# COMPACT_ATOMS: atom_id res chain seq x y z
N LEU A 1 -18.79 -7.89 -5.37
CA LEU A 1 -19.31 -6.83 -4.47
C LEU A 1 -20.07 -7.49 -3.32
N GLY A 2 -19.87 -7.05 -2.08
CA GLY A 2 -20.53 -7.60 -0.89
C GLY A 2 -20.91 -6.51 0.10
N ARG A 3 -21.92 -6.74 0.94
CA ARG A 3 -22.45 -5.74 1.90
C ARG A 3 -21.38 -5.24 2.87
N THR A 4 -21.57 -4.06 3.46
CA THR A 4 -20.75 -3.59 4.58
C THR A 4 -20.73 -4.65 5.69
N GLY A 5 -19.57 -4.92 6.28
CA GLY A 5 -19.39 -5.98 7.27
C GLY A 5 -19.21 -7.40 6.71
N SER A 6 -19.22 -7.60 5.39
CA SER A 6 -19.04 -8.94 4.80
C SER A 6 -17.61 -9.52 4.88
N GLY A 7 -16.72 -8.93 5.69
CA GLY A 7 -15.34 -9.42 5.87
C GLY A 7 -14.32 -9.04 4.78
N LYS A 8 -14.67 -8.18 3.81
CA LYS A 8 -13.74 -7.78 2.71
C LYS A 8 -12.42 -7.21 3.24
N SER A 9 -12.52 -6.23 4.15
CA SER A 9 -11.34 -5.61 4.75
C SER A 9 -10.55 -6.61 5.60
N THR A 10 -11.24 -7.54 6.27
CA THR A 10 -10.58 -8.63 7.00
C THR A 10 -9.73 -9.48 6.06
N ILE A 11 -10.28 -9.92 4.92
CA ILE A 11 -9.53 -10.72 3.94
C ILE A 11 -8.34 -9.95 3.37
N ILE A 12 -8.52 -8.68 3.01
CA ILE A 12 -7.45 -7.82 2.50
C ILE A 12 -6.29 -7.73 3.50
N ASN A 13 -6.57 -7.66 4.80
CA ASN A 13 -5.55 -7.57 5.85
C ASN A 13 -4.80 -8.89 6.12
N LEU A 14 -5.32 -10.04 5.67
CA LEU A 14 -4.63 -11.34 5.81
C LEU A 14 -3.51 -11.51 4.78
N ILE A 15 -3.65 -10.93 3.59
CA ILE A 15 -2.66 -11.03 2.49
C ILE A 15 -1.27 -10.46 2.87
N PRO A 16 -1.14 -9.21 3.37
CA PRO A 16 0.13 -8.67 3.85
C PRO A 16 0.53 -9.20 5.23
N ARG A 17 -0.20 -10.21 5.73
CA ARG A 17 -0.04 -10.84 7.03
C ARG A 17 -0.04 -9.79 8.15
N PHE A 18 -1.04 -8.91 8.18
CA PHE A 18 -1.33 -8.11 9.38
C PHE A 18 -1.97 -8.96 10.48
N TYR A 19 -2.66 -10.04 10.07
CA TYR A 19 -3.14 -11.11 10.94
C TYR A 19 -2.85 -12.46 10.28
N ASP A 20 -2.66 -13.49 11.09
CA ASP A 20 -2.57 -14.87 10.61
C ASP A 20 -3.96 -15.47 10.41
N VAL A 21 -4.07 -16.39 9.45
CA VAL A 21 -5.30 -17.18 9.23
C VAL A 21 -5.55 -18.10 10.44
N THR A 22 -6.81 -18.20 10.87
CA THR A 22 -7.19 -19.16 11.92
C THR A 22 -7.12 -20.61 11.43
N SER A 23 -7.45 -20.84 10.15
CA SER A 23 -7.40 -22.15 9.51
C SER A 23 -7.11 -22.00 8.02
N GLY A 24 -6.40 -22.98 7.44
CA GLY A 24 -5.99 -22.97 6.04
C GLY A 24 -4.66 -22.27 5.80
N SER A 25 -4.48 -21.73 4.59
CA SER A 25 -3.26 -21.06 4.14
C SER A 25 -3.59 -19.95 3.14
N ILE A 26 -2.69 -18.97 3.05
CA ILE A 26 -2.65 -17.97 1.97
C ILE A 26 -1.28 -18.12 1.34
N SER A 27 -1.24 -18.32 0.03
CA SER A 27 0.01 -18.44 -0.71
C SER A 27 0.14 -17.36 -1.78
N ILE A 28 1.37 -16.91 -1.98
CA ILE A 28 1.78 -16.06 -3.10
C ILE A 28 2.87 -16.84 -3.84
N ASP A 29 2.68 -17.05 -5.14
CA ASP A 29 3.57 -17.86 -5.98
C ASP A 29 3.88 -19.26 -5.43
N GLY A 30 2.91 -19.85 -4.73
CA GLY A 30 3.03 -21.19 -4.13
C GLY A 30 3.69 -21.24 -2.75
N PHE A 31 4.22 -20.12 -2.24
CA PHE A 31 4.76 -20.03 -0.88
C PHE A 31 3.71 -19.50 0.09
N ASP A 32 3.53 -20.16 1.22
CA ASP A 32 2.66 -19.63 2.28
C ASP A 32 3.24 -18.31 2.79
N VAL A 33 2.38 -17.31 3.02
CA VAL A 33 2.79 -16.00 3.58
C VAL A 33 3.44 -16.13 4.96
N ARG A 34 3.24 -17.25 5.66
CA ARG A 34 3.88 -17.56 6.93
C ARG A 34 5.34 -18.00 6.80
N ASP A 35 5.72 -18.50 5.62
CA ASP A 35 7.05 -19.08 5.34
C ASP A 35 8.03 -18.07 4.72
N VAL A 36 7.59 -16.83 4.49
CA VAL A 36 8.41 -15.75 3.93
C VAL A 36 8.69 -14.66 4.97
N ARG A 37 9.75 -13.88 4.74
CA ARG A 37 10.07 -12.71 5.58
C ARG A 37 9.00 -11.64 5.43
N LEU A 38 8.44 -11.16 6.54
CA LEU A 38 7.40 -10.14 6.56
C LEU A 38 7.78 -8.87 5.79
N GLU A 39 9.02 -8.41 5.95
CA GLU A 39 9.54 -7.25 5.23
C GLU A 39 9.49 -7.46 3.70
N SER A 40 9.98 -8.61 3.23
CA SER A 40 9.95 -8.98 1.81
C SER A 40 8.53 -9.15 1.28
N LEU A 41 7.62 -9.71 2.08
CA LEU A 41 6.22 -9.87 1.69
C LEU A 41 5.56 -8.49 1.51
N ARG A 42 5.71 -7.62 2.49
CA ARG A 42 5.04 -6.31 2.52
C ARG A 42 5.64 -5.33 1.51
N SER A 43 6.93 -5.42 1.20
CA SER A 43 7.54 -4.57 0.16
C SER A 43 7.01 -4.85 -1.26
N GLN A 44 6.39 -6.01 -1.49
CA GLN A 44 5.79 -6.39 -2.77
C GLN A 44 4.29 -6.03 -2.86
N ILE A 45 3.70 -5.49 -1.78
CA ILE A 45 2.26 -5.23 -1.69
C ILE A 45 2.01 -3.75 -1.42
N GLY A 46 1.48 -3.03 -2.41
CA GLY A 46 0.93 -1.70 -2.22
C GLY A 46 -0.50 -1.76 -1.66
N ILE A 47 -0.77 -1.05 -0.56
CA ILE A 47 -2.10 -0.98 0.07
C ILE A 47 -2.60 0.46 0.05
N VAL A 48 -3.79 0.67 -0.51
CA VAL A 48 -4.53 1.93 -0.41
C VAL A 48 -5.68 1.70 0.56
N LEU A 49 -5.62 2.35 1.71
CA LEU A 49 -6.65 2.26 2.75
C LEU A 49 -7.89 3.09 2.38
N GLN A 50 -9.03 2.74 2.96
CA GLN A 50 -10.28 3.50 2.75
C GLN A 50 -10.15 4.95 3.25
N GLU A 51 -9.41 5.17 4.34
CA GLU A 51 -9.01 6.48 4.83
C GLU A 51 -7.53 6.68 4.54
N SER A 52 -7.18 7.78 3.87
CA SER A 52 -5.79 8.12 3.56
C SER A 52 -5.10 8.70 4.80
N THR A 53 -3.88 8.22 5.07
CA THR A 53 -3.01 8.80 6.10
C THR A 53 -1.98 9.69 5.43
N LEU A 54 -1.86 10.93 5.89
CA LEU A 54 -0.77 11.84 5.52
C LEU A 54 0.09 12.11 6.75
N PHE A 55 1.40 12.09 6.56
CA PHE A 55 2.37 12.44 7.58
C PHE A 55 2.69 13.94 7.51
N SER A 56 3.05 14.52 8.67
CA SER A 56 3.60 15.88 8.70
C SER A 56 4.88 15.93 7.87
N GLY A 57 4.90 16.82 6.88
CA GLY A 57 5.98 16.92 5.91
C GLY A 57 5.47 17.55 4.61
N THR A 58 6.30 17.50 3.58
CA THR A 58 5.98 17.96 2.22
C THR A 58 5.14 16.93 1.47
N ILE A 59 4.49 17.36 0.38
CA ILE A 59 3.79 16.47 -0.54
C ILE A 59 4.77 15.44 -1.12
N ARG A 60 5.97 15.89 -1.49
CA ARG A 60 7.06 15.03 -1.98
C ARG A 60 7.37 13.91 -0.99
N GLU A 61 7.58 14.24 0.29
CA GLU A 61 7.90 13.26 1.33
C GLU A 61 6.78 12.23 1.52
N ASN A 62 5.51 12.65 1.41
CA ASN A 62 4.38 11.73 1.50
C ASN A 62 4.29 10.76 0.31
N ILE A 63 4.59 11.22 -0.92
CA ILE A 63 4.64 10.35 -2.09
C ILE A 63 5.84 9.40 -2.01
N ALA A 64 7.02 9.94 -1.67
CA ALA A 64 8.25 9.17 -1.52
C ALA A 64 8.21 8.20 -0.33
N TYR A 65 7.25 8.31 0.59
CA TYR A 65 7.09 7.36 1.70
C TYR A 65 6.96 5.91 1.22
N GLY A 66 6.31 5.67 0.08
CA GLY A 66 6.20 4.33 -0.52
C GLY A 66 7.54 3.77 -1.02
N ARG A 67 8.52 4.63 -1.29
CA ARG A 67 9.89 4.28 -1.71
C ARG A 67 10.86 5.41 -1.36
N SER A 68 11.46 5.35 -0.18
CA SER A 68 12.24 6.45 0.41
C SER A 68 13.40 6.98 -0.44
N ASN A 69 13.93 6.14 -1.35
CA ASN A 69 15.06 6.48 -2.20
C ASN A 69 14.61 6.89 -3.62
N ALA A 70 13.34 7.24 -3.81
CA ALA A 70 12.81 7.66 -5.10
C ALA A 70 13.45 8.99 -5.55
N SER A 71 13.80 9.07 -6.84
CA SER A 71 14.25 10.33 -7.45
C SER A 71 13.09 11.32 -7.57
N GLU A 72 13.39 12.60 -7.85
CA GLU A 72 12.34 13.60 -8.09
C GLU A 72 11.48 13.22 -9.30
N GLU A 73 12.12 12.70 -10.35
CA GLU A 73 11.43 12.25 -11.55
C GLU A 73 10.49 11.08 -11.23
N GLU A 74 10.92 10.09 -10.43
CA GLU A 74 10.06 8.98 -10.00
C GLU A 74 8.86 9.46 -9.16
N VAL A 75 9.06 10.46 -8.30
CA VAL A 75 7.98 11.06 -7.51
C VAL A 75 6.99 11.81 -8.40
N GLU A 76 7.49 12.57 -9.38
CA GLU A 76 6.65 13.30 -10.33
C GLU A 76 5.83 12.34 -11.21
N GLU A 77 6.44 11.27 -11.71
CA GLU A 77 5.73 10.24 -12.49
C GLU A 77 4.69 9.50 -11.65
N ALA A 78 4.97 9.21 -10.37
CA ALA A 78 3.97 8.66 -9.46
C ALA A 78 2.79 9.63 -9.25
N ALA A 79 3.06 10.93 -9.11
CA ALA A 79 2.02 11.95 -9.01
C ALA A 79 1.18 12.05 -10.29
N LYS A 80 1.78 11.96 -11.48
CA LYS A 80 1.05 11.95 -12.77
C LYS A 80 0.20 10.69 -12.91
N ALA A 81 0.74 9.52 -12.58
CA ALA A 81 0.02 8.26 -12.61
C ALA A 81 -1.20 8.26 -11.68
N ALA A 82 -1.06 8.91 -10.51
CA ALA A 82 -2.17 9.11 -9.56
C ALA A 82 -3.11 10.29 -9.93
N GLN A 83 -2.90 10.96 -11.06
CA GLN A 83 -3.65 12.16 -11.47
C GLN A 83 -3.61 13.30 -10.43
N ALA A 84 -2.51 13.36 -9.69
CA ALA A 84 -2.28 14.31 -8.62
C ALA A 84 -1.39 15.51 -9.02
N HIS A 85 -0.57 15.34 -10.05
CA HIS A 85 0.46 16.30 -10.44
C HIS A 85 -0.06 17.74 -10.62
N ASP A 86 -1.16 17.92 -11.36
CA ASP A 86 -1.69 19.26 -11.67
C ASP A 86 -2.16 20.02 -10.42
N PHE A 87 -2.80 19.34 -9.47
CA PHE A 87 -3.23 20.00 -8.23
C PHE A 87 -2.05 20.30 -7.31
N ILE A 88 -1.00 19.47 -7.34
CA ILE A 88 0.21 19.67 -6.54
C ILE A 88 0.96 20.91 -7.05
N ILE A 89 1.06 21.11 -8.36
CA ILE A 89 1.70 22.31 -8.94
C ILE A 89 0.90 23.58 -8.60
N GLY A 90 -0.43 23.48 -8.55
CA GLY A 90 -1.30 24.57 -8.13
C GLY A 90 -1.37 24.81 -6.62
N PHE A 91 -0.65 24.02 -5.82
CA PHE A 91 -0.68 24.12 -4.36
C PHE A 91 0.16 25.33 -3.88
N PRO A 92 -0.35 26.16 -2.95
CA PRO A 92 0.34 27.35 -2.47
C PRO A 92 1.58 27.06 -1.61
#